data_AF-A0A183PZY8-F1
#
_entry.id   AF-A0A183PZY8-F1
#
_cell.length_a   1.000
_cell.length_b   1.000
_cell.length_c   1.000
_cell.angle_alpha   90.00
_cell.angle_beta   90.00
_cell.angle_gamma   90.00
#
_symmetry.space_group_name_H-M   'P 1'
#
loop_
_entity.id
_entity.type
_entity.pdbx_description
1 polymer ?
#
loop_
_entity_poly.entity_id
_entity_poly.type
_entity_poly.pdbx_seq_one_letter_code
_entity_poly.pdbx_strand_id
1 'polypeptide(L)'
;MQACPLNSKDLLKLRCRFRTGQYTLSDLTSDSTINELLQTITSLVGVTQSRISLYYGYPPQKLDCSISSLSKHLWEVSRITF
;
A
#
# COMPACT_ATOMS: atom_id res chain seq x y z
N MET A 1 -27.88 -11.94 -13.42
CA MET A 1 -26.91 -11.99 -12.31
C MET A 1 -25.54 -11.79 -12.94
N GLN A 2 -24.96 -10.59 -12.82
CA GLN A 2 -23.73 -10.22 -13.51
C GLN A 2 -22.55 -10.78 -12.73
N ALA A 3 -21.93 -11.85 -13.22
CA ALA A 3 -20.69 -12.39 -12.69
C ALA A 3 -19.57 -11.39 -13.00
N CYS A 4 -18.98 -10.80 -11.97
CA CYS A 4 -17.76 -9.99 -12.12
C CYS A 4 -16.65 -10.89 -12.70
N PRO A 5 -15.93 -10.47 -13.74
CA PRO A 5 -14.89 -11.30 -14.33
C PRO A 5 -13.74 -11.48 -13.32
N LEU A 6 -13.60 -12.72 -12.88
CA LEU A 6 -12.52 -13.27 -12.09
C LEU A 6 -11.24 -13.35 -12.94
N ASN A 7 -10.64 -12.22 -13.33
CA ASN A 7 -9.27 -12.21 -13.86
C ASN A 7 -8.64 -10.82 -13.81
N SER A 8 -8.19 -10.42 -12.64
CA SER A 8 -7.18 -9.38 -12.47
C SER A 8 -6.54 -9.70 -11.13
N LYS A 9 -5.22 -9.92 -11.08
CA LYS A 9 -4.51 -9.73 -9.82
C LYS A 9 -4.98 -8.37 -9.31
N ASP A 10 -5.63 -8.32 -8.15
CA ASP A 10 -6.35 -7.12 -7.70
C ASP A 10 -5.32 -6.01 -7.47
N LEU A 11 -5.06 -5.23 -8.53
CA LEU A 11 -4.02 -4.22 -8.57
C LEU A 11 -4.49 -3.07 -7.68
N LEU A 12 -3.88 -2.97 -6.52
CA LEU A 12 -4.10 -1.90 -5.58
C LEU A 12 -3.51 -0.62 -6.16
N LYS A 13 -4.40 0.29 -6.55
CA LYS A 13 -4.03 1.67 -6.89
C LYS A 13 -3.74 2.44 -5.59
N LEU A 14 -2.49 2.42 -5.16
CA LEU A 14 -2.06 3.16 -3.98
C LEU A 14 -1.53 4.52 -4.39
N ARG A 15 -2.09 5.57 -3.81
CA ARG A 15 -1.67 6.94 -4.08
C ARG A 15 -0.79 7.44 -2.96
N CYS A 16 0.50 7.57 -3.23
CA CYS A 16 1.48 8.05 -2.26
C CYS A 16 1.71 9.55 -2.48
N ARG A 17 1.45 10.35 -1.45
CA ARG A 17 1.66 11.81 -1.48
C ARG A 17 2.92 12.14 -0.66
N PHE A 18 3.84 12.85 -1.29
CA PHE A 18 5.10 13.31 -0.68
C PHE A 18 5.17 14.83 -0.70
N ARG A 19 6.20 15.39 -0.04
CA ARG A 19 6.47 16.84 -0.11
C ARG A 19 6.84 17.31 -1.52
N THR A 20 7.43 16.42 -2.32
CA THR A 20 7.89 16.70 -3.69
C THR A 20 6.82 16.49 -4.76
N GLY A 21 5.69 15.86 -4.43
CA GLY A 21 4.64 15.57 -5.41
C GLY A 21 3.74 14.40 -5.00
N GLN A 22 3.10 13.81 -6.01
CA GLN A 22 2.22 12.66 -5.85
C GLN A 22 2.63 11.57 -6.83
N TYR A 23 2.75 10.35 -6.33
CA TYR A 23 3.05 9.16 -7.12
C TYR A 23 1.90 8.17 -6.97
N THR A 24 1.55 7.52 -8.08
CA THR A 24 0.54 6.47 -8.09
C THR A 24 1.24 5.15 -8.33
N LEU A 25 1.15 4.25 -7.35
CA LEU A 25 1.62 2.88 -7.44
C LEU A 25 0.51 2.07 -8.12
N SER A 26 0.85 1.46 -9.25
CA SER A 26 -0.10 0.67 -10.05
C SER A 26 0.26 -0.82 -10.09
N ASP A 27 1.45 -1.19 -9.58
CA ASP A 27 2.03 -2.54 -9.69
C ASP A 27 1.81 -3.41 -8.45
N LEU A 28 1.28 -2.85 -7.36
CA LEU A 28 1.06 -3.61 -6.13
C LEU A 28 -0.28 -4.32 -6.15
N THR A 29 -0.33 -5.53 -5.60
CA THR A 29 -1.54 -6.33 -5.50
C THR A 29 -1.99 -6.46 -4.05
N SER A 30 -3.24 -6.86 -3.81
CA SER A 30 -3.72 -7.19 -2.45
C SER A 30 -2.87 -8.22 -1.72
N ASP A 31 -2.22 -9.13 -2.47
CA ASP A 31 -1.28 -10.14 -1.97
C ASP A 31 0.15 -9.59 -1.77
N SER A 32 0.46 -8.38 -2.24
CA SER A 32 1.75 -7.77 -1.95
C SER A 32 1.88 -7.46 -0.46
N THR A 33 3.10 -7.50 0.06
CA THR A 33 3.39 -7.21 1.46
C THR A 33 3.65 -5.72 1.67
N ILE A 34 3.57 -5.28 2.93
CA ILE A 34 4.00 -3.92 3.30
C ILE A 34 5.48 -3.70 2.92
N ASN A 35 6.32 -4.74 2.97
CA ASN A 35 7.70 -4.67 2.51
C ASN A 35 7.82 -4.30 1.03
N GLU A 36 7.08 -4.98 0.15
CA GLU A 36 7.10 -4.68 -1.29
C GLU A 36 6.60 -3.25 -1.58
N LEU A 37 5.57 -2.81 -0.86
CA LEU A 37 5.09 -1.43 -0.92
C LEU A 37 6.20 -0.44 -0.52
N LEU A 38 6.89 -0.68 0.58
CA LEU A 38 7.97 0.20 1.05
C LEU A 38 9.19 0.17 0.12
N GLN A 39 9.55 -1.00 -0.42
CA GLN A 39 10.61 -1.13 -1.43
C GLN A 39 10.28 -0.29 -2.67
N THR A 40 9.04 -0.39 -3.17
CA THR A 40 8.57 0.36 -4.34
C THR A 40 8.62 1.87 -4.08
N ILE A 41 8.15 2.32 -2.91
CA ILE A 41 8.20 3.73 -2.51
C ILE A 41 9.63 4.21 -2.33
N THR A 42 10.47 3.43 -1.67
CA THR A 42 11.88 3.74 -1.45
C THR A 42 12.61 3.88 -2.78
N SER A 43 12.30 3.01 -3.74
CA SER A 43 12.83 3.07 -5.11
C SER A 43 12.35 4.31 -5.87
N LEU A 44 11.07 4.66 -5.76
CA LEU A 44 10.48 5.82 -6.45
C LEU A 44 10.93 7.17 -5.88
N VAL A 45 11.05 7.27 -4.56
CA VAL A 45 11.29 8.56 -3.86
C VAL A 45 12.74 8.69 -3.40
N GLY A 46 13.50 7.59 -3.34
CA GLY A 46 14.87 7.58 -2.85
C GLY A 46 14.97 7.78 -1.33
N VAL A 47 13.90 7.51 -0.57
CA VAL A 47 13.84 7.76 0.87
C VAL A 47 13.82 6.45 1.62
N THR A 48 14.64 6.33 2.68
CA THR A 48 14.70 5.12 3.51
C THR A 48 13.36 4.81 4.17
N GLN A 49 13.00 3.52 4.22
CA GLN A 49 11.80 2.98 4.89
C GLN A 49 11.51 3.59 6.27
N SER A 50 12.53 3.82 7.11
CA SER A 50 12.36 4.37 8.45
C SER A 50 11.86 5.82 8.49
N ARG A 51 11.98 6.57 7.38
CA ARG A 51 11.48 7.94 7.23
C ARG A 51 10.13 8.00 6.51
N ILE A 52 9.61 6.87 6.06
CA ILE A 52 8.32 6.77 5.37
C ILE A 52 7.24 6.52 6.42
N SER A 53 6.20 7.36 6.42
CA SER A 53 4.99 7.14 7.21
C SER A 53 3.82 7.03 6.25
N LEU A 54 3.19 5.85 6.23
CA LEU A 54 2.05 5.57 5.39
C LEU A 54 0.77 5.76 6.20
N TYR A 55 -0.27 6.27 5.56
CA TYR A 55 -1.58 6.49 6.17
C TYR A 55 -2.66 5.91 5.25
N TYR A 56 -3.67 5.28 5.83
CA TYR A 56 -4.75 4.62 5.10
C TYR A 56 -6.11 4.86 5.78
N GLY A 57 -7.19 4.71 5.01
CA GLY A 57 -8.57 4.90 5.50
C GLY A 57 -8.98 6.36 5.73
N TYR A 58 -10.24 6.53 6.18
CA TYR A 58 -10.78 7.78 6.69
C TYR A 58 -11.49 7.51 8.03
N PRO A 59 -11.08 8.11 9.16
CA PRO A 59 -9.96 9.05 9.31
C PRO A 59 -8.59 8.39 9.00
N PRO A 60 -7.57 9.17 8.59
CA PRO A 60 -6.27 8.64 8.18
C PRO A 60 -5.57 7.96 9.35
N GLN A 61 -5.52 6.63 9.33
CA GLN A 61 -4.81 5.83 10.32
C GLN A 61 -3.39 5.60 9.85
N LYS A 62 -2.43 5.71 10.78
CA LYS A 62 -1.03 5.42 10.49
C LYS A 62 -0.88 3.92 10.26
N LEU A 63 -0.33 3.55 9.12
CA LEU A 63 0.05 2.18 8.84
C LEU A 63 1.29 1.81 9.64
N ASP A 64 1.20 0.70 10.36
CA ASP A 64 2.34 0.16 11.08
C ASP A 64 3.33 -0.45 10.08
N CYS A 65 4.43 0.27 9.85
CA CYS A 65 5.53 -0.15 8.97
C CYS A 65 6.69 -0.78 9.77
N SER A 66 6.40 -1.28 10.97
CA SER A 66 7.40 -1.93 11.83
C SER A 66 7.81 -3.29 11.25
N ILE A 67 8.98 -3.81 11.63
CA ILE A 67 9.52 -5.07 11.10
C ILE A 67 8.53 -6.24 11.26
N SER A 68 7.77 -6.27 12.36
CA SER A 68 6.73 -7.27 12.61
C SER A 68 5.53 -7.20 11.67
N SER A 69 5.29 -6.05 11.05
CA SER A 69 4.18 -5.82 10.11
C SER A 69 4.64 -5.85 8.66
N LEU A 70 5.95 -5.87 8.37
CA LEU A 70 6.49 -5.91 7.01
C LEU A 70 6.04 -7.15 6.21
N SER A 71 5.91 -8.28 6.88
CA SER A 71 5.44 -9.55 6.32
C SER A 71 3.92 -9.60 6.15
N LYS A 72 3.17 -8.62 6.65
CA LYS A 72 1.72 -8.56 6.46
C LYS A 72 1.40 -8.18 5.03
N HIS A 73 0.35 -8.80 4.52
CA HIS A 73 -0.19 -8.49 3.22
C HIS A 73 -1.07 -7.24 3.27
N LEU A 74 -1.18 -6.52 2.16
CA LEU A 74 -1.99 -5.31 2.06
C LEU A 74 -3.49 -5.59 2.28
N TRP A 75 -3.97 -6.79 1.97
CA TRP A 75 -5.33 -7.22 2.29
C TRP A 75 -5.61 -7.30 3.80
N GLU A 76 -4.61 -7.63 4.62
CA GLU A 76 -4.76 -7.72 6.09
C GLU A 76 -4.96 -6.33 6.71
N VAL A 77 -4.33 -5.33 6.11
CA VAL A 77 -4.42 -3.93 6.51
C VAL A 77 -5.77 -3.32 6.12
N SER A 78 -6.39 -3.78 5.03
CA SER A 78 -7.66 -3.27 4.51
C SER A 78 -8.91 -3.75 5.25
N ARG A 79 -8.80 -4.30 6.47
CA ARG A 79 -9.96 -4.61 7.33
C ARG A 79 -10.62 -3.35 7.95
N ILE A 80 -10.60 -2.21 7.25
CA ILE A 80 -11.46 -1.07 7.59
C ILE A 80 -12.80 -1.27 6.90
N THR A 81 -13.70 -1.88 7.65
CA THR A 81 -15.14 -1.99 7.43
C THR A 81 -15.75 -0.63 7.05
N PHE A 82 -16.60 -0.61 6.02
CA PHE A 82 -17.48 0.52 5.68
C PHE A 82 -18.61 0.66 6.71
#